data_AF-A0A5E4YHH5-F1
#
_entry.id   AF-A0A5E4YHH5-F1
#
_cell.length_a   1.000
_cell.length_b   1.000
_cell.length_c   1.000
_cell.angle_alpha   90.00
_cell.angle_beta   90.00
_cell.angle_gamma   90.00
#
_symmetry.space_group_name_H-M   'P 1'
#
loop_
_entity.id
_entity.type
_entity.pdbx_description
1 polymer ?
#
loop_
_entity_poly.entity_id
_entity_poly.type
_entity_poly.pdbx_seq_one_letter_code
_entity_poly.pdbx_strand_id
1 'polypeptide(L)'
;MRIVLTERQKQILRILRAKDGGKNAALFDGLEMGRTMAIAEIDALCGLINAEFMMEGILPTFEPNEYGIELEGLLDVVNRPRLSF
;
A
#
# COMPACT_ATOMS: atom_id res chain seq x y z
N MET A 1 -5.10 0.67 15.46
CA MET A 1 -3.65 0.37 15.54
C MET A 1 -2.91 1.33 14.63
N ARG A 2 -1.73 1.83 15.02
CA ARG A 2 -0.93 2.76 14.19
C ARG A 2 -0.04 1.96 13.24
N ILE A 3 -0.15 2.22 11.94
CA ILE A 3 0.72 1.61 10.93
C ILE A 3 2.05 2.35 10.92
N VAL A 4 3.16 1.62 11.02
CA VAL A 4 4.52 2.18 10.96
C VAL A 4 5.19 1.64 9.72
N LEU A 5 5.65 2.54 8.86
CA LEU A 5 6.23 2.22 7.57
C LEU A 5 7.74 2.47 7.57
N THR A 6 8.47 1.60 6.88
CA THR A 6 9.88 1.85 6.54
C THR A 6 10.00 2.99 5.53
N GLU A 7 11.19 3.57 5.40
CA GLU A 7 11.44 4.60 4.38
C GLU A 7 11.19 4.08 2.96
N ARG A 8 11.52 2.81 2.69
CA ARG A 8 11.23 2.18 1.39
C ARG A 8 9.72 2.10 1.14
N GLN A 9 8.94 1.68 2.13
CA GLN A 9 7.48 1.62 2.03
C GLN A 9 6.84 3.00 1.82
N LYS A 10 7.37 4.04 2.47
CA LYS A 10 6.93 5.44 2.22
C LYS A 10 7.24 5.89 0.79
N GLN A 11 8.40 5.53 0.24
CA GLN A 11 8.72 5.83 -1.15
C GLN A 11 7.73 5.18 -2.12
N ILE A 12 7.38 3.90 -1.89
CA ILE A 12 6.39 3.19 -2.71
C ILE A 12 5.03 3.89 -2.64
N LEU A 13 4.58 4.31 -1.45
CA LEU A 13 3.32 5.06 -1.32
C LEU A 13 3.34 6.40 -2.08
N ARG A 14 4.47 7.10 -2.13
CA ARG A 14 4.59 8.33 -2.91
C ARG A 14 4.48 8.08 -4.41
N ILE A 15 5.06 6.98 -4.89
CA ILE A 15 4.91 6.53 -6.29
C ILE A 15 3.43 6.23 -6.59
N LEU A 16 2.78 5.45 -5.72
CA LEU A 16 1.36 5.12 -5.86
C LEU A 16 0.48 6.39 -5.86
N ARG A 17 0.73 7.34 -4.95
CA ARG A 17 0.03 8.62 -4.90
C ARG A 17 0.19 9.42 -6.19
N ALA A 18 1.39 9.44 -6.76
CA ALA A 18 1.66 10.12 -8.02
C ALA A 18 0.89 9.45 -9.19
N LYS A 19 0.88 8.11 -9.25
CA LYS A 19 0.14 7.33 -10.26
C LYS A 19 -1.38 7.47 -10.13
N ASP A 20 -1.89 7.56 -8.91
CA ASP A 20 -3.31 7.80 -8.63
C ASP A 20 -3.77 9.22 -9.06
N GLY A 21 -2.83 10.12 -9.37
CA GLY A 21 -3.12 11.50 -9.75
C GLY A 21 -3.68 12.33 -8.59
N GLY A 22 -3.41 11.92 -7.35
CA GLY A 22 -3.86 12.61 -6.15
C GLY A 22 -5.35 12.45 -5.79
N LYS A 23 -6.10 11.56 -6.47
CA LYS A 23 -7.53 11.31 -6.19
C LYS A 23 -7.77 10.90 -4.74
N ASN A 24 -6.84 10.13 -4.18
CA ASN A 24 -6.88 9.58 -2.83
C ASN A 24 -5.87 10.26 -1.89
N ALA A 25 -5.48 11.52 -2.14
CA ALA A 25 -4.45 12.22 -1.37
C ALA A 25 -4.63 12.12 0.16
N ALA A 26 -5.85 12.27 0.66
CA ALA A 26 -6.16 12.19 2.09
C ALA A 26 -5.88 10.80 2.69
N LEU A 27 -6.04 9.72 1.91
CA LEU A 27 -5.73 8.34 2.35
C LEU A 27 -4.22 8.18 2.54
N PHE A 28 -3.43 8.63 1.56
CA PHE A 28 -1.97 8.58 1.62
C PHE A 28 -1.42 9.45 2.76
N ASP A 29 -1.94 10.67 2.92
CA ASP A 29 -1.52 11.57 4.01
C ASP A 29 -1.87 10.98 5.39
N GLY A 30 -3.07 10.40 5.52
CA GLY A 30 -3.49 9.73 6.75
C GLY A 30 -2.56 8.57 7.14
N LEU A 31 -2.14 7.78 6.16
CA LEU A 31 -1.20 6.68 6.38
C LEU A 31 0.21 7.18 6.73
N GLU A 32 0.75 8.20 6.03
CA GLU A 32 2.08 8.76 6.33
C GLU A 32 2.14 9.42 7.72
N MET A 33 1.07 10.08 8.16
CA MET A 33 0.96 10.66 9.50
C MET A 33 0.79 9.59 10.59
N GLY A 34 0.53 8.34 10.20
CA GLY A 34 0.22 7.25 11.12
C GLY A 34 -1.08 7.49 11.87
N ARG A 35 -2.08 8.07 11.20
CA ARG A 35 -3.45 8.17 11.73
C ARG A 35 -4.04 6.77 11.84
N THR A 36 -4.94 6.56 12.79
CA THR A 36 -5.82 5.39 12.73
C THR A 36 -6.66 5.47 11.45
N MET A 37 -6.64 4.40 10.66
CA MET A 37 -7.40 4.28 9.42
C MET A 37 -8.66 3.46 9.66
N ALA A 38 -9.78 3.89 9.09
CA ALA A 38 -10.99 3.09 9.06
C ALA A 38 -10.81 1.88 8.12
N ILE A 39 -11.60 0.82 8.33
CA ILE A 39 -11.50 -0.41 7.51
C ILE A 39 -11.68 -0.10 6.02
N ALA A 40 -12.63 0.77 5.66
CA ALA A 40 -12.84 1.19 4.28
C ALA A 40 -11.64 1.92 3.67
N GLU A 41 -10.89 2.67 4.49
CA GLU A 41 -9.66 3.35 4.05
C GLU A 41 -8.53 2.34 3.81
N ILE A 42 -8.45 1.30 4.66
CA ILE A 42 -7.55 0.16 4.46
C ILE A 42 -7.93 -0.61 3.19
N ASP A 43 -9.22 -0.87 2.95
CA ASP A 43 -9.70 -1.54 1.72
C ASP A 43 -9.26 -0.77 0.47
N ALA A 44 -9.44 0.55 0.46
CA ALA A 44 -9.05 1.39 -0.65
C ALA A 44 -7.53 1.33 -0.92
N LEU A 45 -6.71 1.43 0.13
CA LEU A 45 -5.25 1.32 -0.02
C LEU A 45 -4.80 -0.06 -0.49
N CYS A 46 -5.36 -1.13 0.07
CA CYS A 46 -5.08 -2.49 -0.38
C CYS A 46 -5.45 -2.67 -1.85
N GLY A 47 -6.58 -2.09 -2.30
CA GLY A 47 -6.98 -2.08 -3.70
C GLY A 47 -5.96 -1.39 -4.62
N LEU A 48 -5.44 -0.23 -4.21
CA LEU A 48 -4.42 0.51 -4.97
C LEU A 48 -3.09 -0.26 -5.04
N ILE A 49 -2.64 -0.86 -3.93
CA ILE A 49 -1.41 -1.65 -3.88
C ILE A 49 -1.55 -2.91 -4.76
N ASN A 50 -2.69 -3.60 -4.69
CA ASN A 50 -2.96 -4.78 -5.52
C ASN A 50 -3.01 -4.43 -7.01
N ALA A 51 -3.63 -3.31 -7.38
CA ALA A 51 -3.66 -2.86 -8.77
C ALA A 51 -2.24 -2.62 -9.31
N GLU A 52 -1.36 -1.98 -8.52
CA GLU A 52 0.04 -1.79 -8.89
C GLU A 52 0.78 -3.14 -8.99
N PHE A 53 0.57 -4.05 -8.05
CA PHE A 53 1.18 -5.39 -8.09
C PHE A 53 0.82 -6.14 -9.37
N MET A 54 -0.45 -6.12 -9.76
CA MET A 54 -0.92 -6.77 -10.98
C MET A 54 -0.35 -6.14 -12.27
N MET A 55 -0.06 -4.84 -12.24
CA MET A 55 0.42 -4.10 -13.42
C MET A 55 1.95 -4.13 -13.56
N GLU A 56 2.68 -4.06 -12.44
CA GLU A 56 4.12 -3.78 -12.43
C GLU A 56 4.91 -4.76 -11.56
N GLY A 57 4.24 -5.51 -10.68
CA GLY A 57 4.85 -6.40 -9.69
C GLY A 57 4.96 -7.86 -10.13
N ILE A 58 4.30 -8.26 -11.22
CA ILE A 58 4.24 -9.65 -11.69
C ILE A 58 5.01 -9.82 -13.00
N LEU A 59 5.84 -10.86 -13.06
CA LEU A 59 6.53 -11.29 -14.28
C LEU A 59 5.58 -12.07 -15.20
N PRO A 60 5.90 -12.24 -16.50
CA PRO A 60 5.13 -13.11 -17.40
C PRO A 60 5.00 -14.57 -16.92
N THR A 61 5.86 -15.00 -16.01
CA THR A 61 5.82 -16.31 -15.35
C THR A 61 4.80 -16.40 -14.20
N PHE A 62 4.05 -15.31 -13.93
CA PHE A 62 3.14 -15.16 -12.78
C PHE A 62 3.84 -15.14 -11.41
N GLU A 63 5.16 -15.04 -11.39
CA GLU A 63 5.93 -14.86 -10.16
C GLU A 63 6.12 -13.37 -9.86
N PRO A 64 6.17 -12.97 -8.57
CA PRO A 64 6.49 -11.60 -8.22
C PRO A 64 7.94 -11.26 -8.63
N ASN A 65 8.14 -10.07 -9.18
CA ASN A 65 9.48 -9.49 -9.34
C ASN A 65 9.92 -8.84 -8.01
N GLU A 66 11.13 -8.25 -7.99
CA GLU A 66 11.66 -7.57 -6.79
C GLU A 66 10.70 -6.49 -6.26
N TYR A 67 10.09 -5.71 -7.14
CA TYR A 67 9.12 -4.68 -6.76
C TYR A 67 7.80 -5.30 -6.27
N GLY A 68 7.36 -6.42 -6.86
CA GLY A 68 6.22 -7.21 -6.40
C GLY A 68 6.38 -7.66 -4.95
N ILE A 69 7.56 -8.18 -4.59
CA ILE A 69 7.87 -8.60 -3.21
C ILE A 69 7.78 -7.39 -2.25
N GLU A 70 8.26 -6.22 -2.66
CA GLU A 70 8.15 -5.01 -1.85
C GLU A 70 6.70 -4.54 -1.67
N LEU A 71 5.87 -4.67 -2.71
CA LEU A 71 4.43 -4.36 -2.68
C LEU A 71 3.66 -5.32 -1.77
N GLU A 72 3.99 -6.61 -1.79
CA GLU A 72 3.43 -7.59 -0.84
C GLU A 72 3.80 -7.24 0.61
N GLY A 73 5.05 -6.85 0.85
CA GLY A 73 5.48 -6.38 2.17
C GLY A 73 4.76 -5.11 2.62
N LEU A 74 4.47 -4.19 1.70
CA LEU A 74 3.64 -3.01 1.99
C LEU A 74 2.19 -3.40 2.29
N LEU A 75 1.62 -4.31 1.50
CA LEU A 75 0.27 -4.81 1.67
C LEU A 75 0.09 -5.47 3.04
N ASP A 76 1.02 -6.33 3.47
CA ASP A 76 0.98 -6.97 4.78
C ASP A 76 0.90 -5.93 5.91
N VAL A 77 1.77 -4.93 5.88
CA VAL A 77 1.82 -3.88 6.92
C VAL A 77 0.55 -3.03 6.95
N VAL A 78 0.01 -2.67 5.78
CA VAL A 78 -1.24 -1.89 5.67
C VAL A 78 -2.45 -2.72 6.11
N ASN A 79 -2.46 -4.01 5.83
CA ASN A 79 -3.60 -4.89 6.09
C ASN A 79 -3.62 -5.48 7.51
N ARG A 80 -2.46 -5.52 8.18
CA ARG A 80 -2.28 -6.08 9.53
C ARG A 80 -3.26 -5.57 10.60
N PRO A 81 -3.69 -4.28 10.63
CA PRO A 81 -4.67 -3.80 11.60
C PRO A 81 -6.01 -4.55 11.59
N ARG A 82 -6.33 -5.32 10.53
CA ARG A 82 -7.54 -6.16 10.48
C ARG A 82 -7.47 -7.40 11.36
N LEU A 83 -6.27 -7.87 11.69
CA LEU A 83 -6.07 -9.11 12.44
C LEU A 83 -6.08 -8.87 13.96
N SER A 84 -5.97 -7.61 14.36
CA SER A 84 -6.07 -7.19 15.76
C SER A 84 -7.53 -6.99 16.15
N PHE A 85 -8.09 -7.97 16.86
CA PHE A 85 -9.39 -7.95 17.53
C PHE A 85 -9.30 -7.25 18.89
#